data_AF-E6XNI7-F1
#
_entry.id   AF-E6XNI7-F1
#
_cell.length_a   1.000
_cell.length_b   1.000
_cell.length_c   1.000
_cell.angle_alpha   90.00
_cell.angle_beta   90.00
_cell.angle_gamma   90.00
#
_symmetry.space_group_name_H-M   'P 1'
#
loop_
_entity.id
_entity.type
_entity.pdbx_description
1 polymer ?
#
loop_
_entity_poly.entity_id
_entity_poly.type
_entity_poly.pdbx_seq_one_letter_code
_entity_poly.pdbx_strand_id
1 'polypeptide(L)'
;MPTQYKALLIELLEYPRKRILQSMEVTHCPHAVFFNDSDEQCLTCHQGMECIWMNQNDELVAVEKKSIAELKQQLLIAVDFIDSSLSPHHLSRRQCQCDNCVWLRKVQEALDQ
;
A
#
# COMPACT_ATOMS: atom_id res chain seq x y z
N MET A 1 10.88 -18.72 -12.70
CA MET A 1 11.23 -18.32 -11.32
C MET A 1 10.03 -17.63 -10.62
N PRO A 2 8.87 -18.28 -10.45
CA PRO A 2 7.65 -17.59 -9.97
C PRO A 2 7.75 -17.13 -8.51
N THR A 3 8.48 -17.89 -7.68
CA THR A 3 8.61 -17.63 -6.24
C THR A 3 9.43 -16.37 -5.93
N GLN A 4 10.52 -16.14 -6.67
CA GLN A 4 11.36 -14.95 -6.47
C GLN A 4 10.65 -13.67 -6.91
N TYR A 5 9.89 -13.74 -8.00
CA TYR A 5 9.09 -12.61 -8.46
C TYR A 5 7.95 -12.28 -7.49
N LYS A 6 7.25 -13.29 -6.97
CA LYS A 6 6.23 -13.09 -5.95
C LYS A 6 6.81 -12.43 -4.68
N ALA A 7 7.97 -12.89 -4.21
CA ALA A 7 8.63 -12.30 -3.05
C ALA A 7 8.98 -10.82 -3.27
N LEU A 8 9.46 -10.44 -4.46
CA LEU A 8 9.70 -9.05 -4.83
C LEU A 8 8.43 -8.19 -4.74
N LEU A 9 7.29 -8.69 -5.25
CA LEU A 9 6.02 -7.95 -5.16
C LEU A 9 5.56 -7.74 -3.72
N ILE A 10 5.80 -8.73 -2.84
CA ILE A 10 5.48 -8.61 -1.41
C ILE A 10 6.39 -7.59 -0.73
N GLU A 11 7.70 -7.63 -0.99
CA GLU A 11 8.67 -6.66 -0.45
C GLU A 11 8.30 -5.21 -0.84
N LEU A 12 7.85 -5.01 -2.08
CA LEU A 12 7.42 -3.70 -2.57
C LEU A 12 6.19 -3.15 -1.83
N LEU A 13 5.38 -3.97 -1.18
CA LEU A 13 4.23 -3.53 -0.37
C LEU A 13 4.63 -2.97 1.00
N GLU A 14 5.84 -3.22 1.50
CA GLU A 14 6.26 -2.71 2.81
C GLU A 14 6.28 -1.18 2.89
N TYR A 15 6.75 -0.54 1.81
CA TYR A 15 6.85 0.90 1.74
C TYR A 15 5.49 1.62 1.79
N PRO A 16 4.52 1.32 0.89
CA PRO A 16 3.22 1.97 0.92
C PRO A 16 2.46 1.65 2.20
N ARG A 17 2.62 0.47 2.81
CA ARG A 17 2.02 0.17 4.12
C ARG A 17 2.49 1.15 5.20
N LYS A 18 3.79 1.43 5.28
CA LYS A 18 4.33 2.43 6.21
C LYS A 18 3.78 3.82 5.93
N ARG A 19 3.68 4.21 4.65
CA ARG A 19 3.20 5.53 4.23
C ARG A 19 1.71 5.74 4.50
N ILE A 20 0.89 4.73 4.20
CA ILE A 20 -0.56 4.74 4.46
C ILE A 20 -0.80 4.78 5.97
N LEU A 21 -0.14 3.92 6.75
CA LEU A 21 -0.29 3.96 8.20
C LEU A 21 0.08 5.34 8.80
N GLN A 22 1.11 6.00 8.26
CA GLN A 22 1.52 7.35 8.68
C GLN A 22 0.52 8.44 8.28
N SER A 23 -0.30 8.24 7.24
CA SER A 23 -1.35 9.19 6.86
C SER A 23 -2.66 8.97 7.61
N MET A 24 -2.82 7.82 8.27
CA MET A 24 -4.03 7.47 9.01
C MET A 24 -4.02 8.07 10.42
N GLU A 25 -5.13 8.66 10.85
CA GLU A 25 -5.36 9.18 12.20
C GLU A 25 -5.89 8.08 13.13
N VAL A 26 -5.02 7.14 13.49
CA VAL A 26 -5.42 5.89 14.18
C VAL A 26 -5.27 5.91 15.70
N THR A 27 -4.77 7.01 16.29
CA THR A 27 -4.50 7.11 17.73
C THR A 27 -5.72 6.81 18.61
N HIS A 28 -6.93 7.07 18.10
CA HIS A 28 -8.19 6.85 18.82
C HIS A 28 -9.04 5.73 18.20
N CYS A 29 -8.46 4.87 17.36
CA CYS A 29 -9.18 3.74 16.79
C CYS A 29 -9.51 2.72 17.90
N PRO A 30 -10.80 2.45 18.19
CA PRO A 30 -11.18 1.50 19.23
C PRO A 30 -10.80 0.05 18.86
N HIS A 31 -10.55 -0.21 17.57
CA HIS A 31 -10.16 -1.52 17.04
C HIS A 31 -8.66 -1.68 16.81
N ALA A 32 -7.81 -0.74 17.25
CA ALA A 32 -6.36 -0.79 17.05
C ALA A 32 -5.96 -1.08 15.58
N VAL A 33 -6.68 -0.47 14.63
CA VAL A 33 -6.48 -0.62 13.17
C VAL A 33 -6.81 -2.02 12.64
N PHE A 34 -7.51 -2.86 13.41
CA PHE A 34 -8.11 -4.09 12.89
C PHE A 34 -9.50 -3.81 12.34
N PHE A 35 -9.68 -3.92 11.03
CA PHE A 35 -10.98 -3.67 10.40
C PHE A 35 -11.96 -4.79 10.73
N ASN A 36 -13.19 -4.42 11.09
CA ASN A 36 -14.30 -5.33 11.34
C ASN A 36 -15.49 -4.96 10.43
N ASP A 37 -15.83 -5.85 9.49
CA ASP A 37 -16.92 -5.62 8.52
C ASP A 37 -18.32 -5.70 9.14
N SER A 38 -18.42 -6.16 10.38
CA SER A 38 -19.66 -6.30 11.13
C SER A 38 -19.86 -5.20 12.18
N ASP A 39 -18.89 -4.30 12.33
CA ASP A 39 -18.94 -3.19 13.29
C ASP A 39 -19.29 -1.87 12.60
N GLU A 40 -20.41 -1.25 12.98
CA GLU A 40 -20.87 0.02 12.40
C GLU A 40 -19.84 1.15 12.53
N GLN A 41 -18.99 1.15 13.57
CA GLN A 41 -17.94 2.15 13.71
C GLN A 41 -16.85 1.97 12.65
N CYS A 42 -16.49 0.74 12.31
CA CYS A 42 -15.56 0.47 11.21
C CYS A 42 -16.16 0.87 9.86
N LEU A 43 -17.45 0.56 9.65
CA LEU A 43 -18.15 0.85 8.39
C LEU A 43 -18.37 2.35 8.14
N THR A 44 -18.41 3.17 9.21
CA THR A 44 -18.65 4.62 9.12
C THR A 44 -17.41 5.46 9.44
N CYS A 45 -16.27 4.82 9.75
CA CYS A 45 -15.02 5.51 10.05
C CYS A 45 -14.47 6.25 8.81
N HIS A 46 -13.98 7.47 9.03
CA HIS A 46 -13.36 8.29 7.98
C HIS A 46 -12.07 7.68 7.40
N GLN A 47 -11.44 6.73 8.09
CA GLN A 47 -10.27 6.00 7.60
C GLN A 47 -10.62 5.03 6.45
N GLY A 48 -11.89 4.67 6.30
CA GLY A 48 -12.46 3.95 5.15
C GLY A 48 -11.53 2.95 4.45
N MET A 49 -11.16 3.29 3.22
CA MET A 49 -10.46 2.40 2.29
C MET A 49 -9.01 2.14 2.68
N GLU A 50 -8.33 3.13 3.26
CA GLU A 50 -6.95 3.02 3.75
C GLU A 50 -6.86 1.94 4.84
N CYS A 51 -7.83 1.93 5.78
CA CYS A 51 -7.89 0.91 6.83
C CYS A 51 -8.13 -0.49 6.27
N ILE A 52 -9.08 -0.65 5.34
CA ILE A 52 -9.39 -1.93 4.70
C ILE A 52 -8.17 -2.44 3.93
N TRP A 53 -7.53 -1.57 3.13
CA TRP A 53 -6.35 -1.92 2.36
C TRP A 53 -5.19 -2.35 3.27
N MET A 54 -4.95 -1.63 4.37
CA MET A 54 -3.92 -2.00 5.34
C MET A 54 -4.14 -3.40 5.93
N ASN A 55 -5.37 -3.72 6.30
CA ASN A 55 -5.72 -5.05 6.84
C ASN A 55 -5.59 -6.16 5.80
N GLN A 56 -5.93 -5.88 4.54
CA GLN A 56 -5.74 -6.84 3.45
C GLN A 56 -4.28 -7.05 3.07
N ASN A 57 -3.39 -6.11 3.39
CA ASN A 57 -1.98 -6.18 3.04
C ASN A 57 -1.08 -6.36 4.26
N ASP A 58 -1.62 -6.78 5.41
CA ASP A 58 -0.82 -6.98 6.60
C ASP A 58 0.21 -8.11 6.46
N GLU A 59 1.40 -7.87 7.01
CA GLU A 59 2.62 -8.68 6.90
C GLU A 59 2.44 -10.09 7.46
N LEU A 60 1.59 -10.26 8.48
CA LEU A 60 1.62 -11.48 9.28
C LEU A 60 0.93 -12.67 8.61
N VAL A 61 -0.03 -12.46 7.70
CA VAL A 61 -0.78 -13.56 7.06
C VAL A 61 -1.33 -13.22 5.67
N ALA A 62 -1.67 -11.95 5.41
CA ALA A 62 -2.56 -11.61 4.31
C ALA A 62 -1.85 -11.60 2.94
N VAL A 63 -0.64 -11.05 2.87
CA VAL A 63 0.10 -10.88 1.59
C VAL A 63 0.67 -12.18 1.04
N GLU A 64 1.18 -13.07 1.89
CA GLU A 64 1.81 -14.33 1.45
C GLU A 64 0.84 -15.29 0.76
N LYS A 65 -0.45 -15.21 1.09
CA LYS A 65 -1.50 -16.06 0.49
C LYS A 65 -1.99 -15.55 -0.86
N LYS A 66 -1.73 -14.28 -1.20
CA LYS A 66 -2.18 -13.67 -2.46
C LYS A 66 -1.46 -14.30 -3.65
N SER A 67 -2.20 -14.44 -4.75
CA SER A 67 -1.63 -14.71 -6.06
C SER A 67 -0.81 -13.51 -6.55
N ILE A 68 0.04 -13.73 -7.55
CA ILE A 68 0.80 -12.66 -8.20
C ILE A 68 -0.14 -11.59 -8.76
N ALA A 69 -1.27 -11.97 -9.37
CA ALA A 69 -2.24 -11.04 -9.92
C ALA A 69 -2.85 -10.13 -8.83
N GLU A 70 -3.22 -10.72 -7.69
CA GLU A 70 -3.70 -9.95 -6.54
C GLU A 70 -2.62 -9.02 -6.00
N LEU A 71 -1.37 -9.47 -5.87
CA LEU A 71 -0.26 -8.62 -5.42
C LEU A 71 -0.02 -7.43 -6.38
N LYS A 72 -0.06 -7.65 -7.70
CA LYS A 72 0.01 -6.58 -8.70
C LYS A 72 -1.12 -5.57 -8.51
N GLN A 73 -2.36 -6.03 -8.29
CA GLN A 73 -3.50 -5.16 -8.04
C GLN A 73 -3.32 -4.31 -6.77
N GLN A 74 -2.80 -4.90 -5.70
CA GLN A 74 -2.55 -4.15 -4.46
C GLN A 74 -1.44 -3.11 -4.62
N LEU A 75 -0.40 -3.42 -5.40
CA LEU A 75 0.64 -2.46 -5.76
C LEU A 75 0.10 -1.31 -6.60
N LEU A 76 -0.81 -1.57 -7.55
CA LEU A 76 -1.45 -0.52 -8.34
C LEU A 76 -2.26 0.45 -7.46
N ILE A 77 -3.06 -0.09 -6.51
CA ILE A 77 -3.79 0.74 -5.54
C ILE A 77 -2.82 1.58 -4.70
N ALA A 78 -1.70 0.99 -4.26
CA ALA A 78 -0.67 1.72 -3.53
C ALA A 78 0.03 2.79 -4.39
N VAL A 79 0.21 2.55 -5.69
CA VAL A 79 0.77 3.53 -6.63
C VAL A 79 -0.14 4.75 -6.70
N ASP A 80 -1.45 4.56 -6.87
CA ASP A 80 -2.43 5.64 -6.91
C ASP A 80 -2.39 6.48 -5.62
N PHE A 81 -2.33 5.81 -4.46
CA PHE A 81 -2.19 6.50 -3.17
C PHE A 81 -0.90 7.34 -3.10
N ILE A 82 0.27 6.74 -3.38
CA ILE A 82 1.55 7.43 -3.27
C ILE A 82 1.64 8.58 -4.28
N ASP A 83 1.18 8.40 -5.51
CA ASP A 83 1.19 9.44 -6.55
C ASP A 83 0.30 10.63 -6.15
N SER A 84 -0.90 10.35 -5.61
CA SER A 84 -1.80 11.40 -5.09
C SER A 84 -1.21 12.20 -3.91
N SER A 85 -0.25 11.62 -3.19
CA SER A 85 0.44 12.28 -2.08
C SER A 85 1.62 13.18 -2.50
N LEU A 86 1.98 13.19 -3.79
CA LEU A 86 3.10 13.97 -4.30
C LEU A 86 2.73 15.44 -4.51
N SER A 87 3.59 16.35 -4.02
CA SER A 87 3.50 17.77 -4.39
C SER A 87 3.83 17.98 -5.87
N PRO A 88 3.33 19.05 -6.52
CA PRO A 88 3.59 19.36 -7.93
C PRO A 88 5.07 19.39 -8.35
N HIS A 89 6.00 19.65 -7.41
CA HIS A 89 7.44 19.66 -7.67
C HIS A 89 8.01 18.30 -8.12
N HIS A 90 7.31 17.20 -7.89
CA HIS A 90 7.74 15.85 -8.30
C HIS A 90 7.44 15.55 -9.77
N LEU A 91 6.38 16.14 -10.34
CA LEU A 91 5.92 15.89 -11.71
C LEU A 91 6.93 16.35 -12.78
N SER A 92 7.81 17.28 -12.42
CA SER A 92 8.81 17.86 -13.35
C SER A 92 10.19 17.19 -13.27
N ARG A 93 10.46 16.36 -12.25
CA ARG A 93 11.80 15.81 -12.00
C ARG A 93 11.82 14.29 -12.14
N ARG A 94 12.04 13.82 -13.37
CA ARG A 94 12.32 12.40 -13.68
C ARG A 94 13.51 11.82 -12.88
N GLN A 95 14.35 12.68 -12.28
CA GLN A 95 15.51 12.32 -11.47
C GLN A 95 15.30 12.52 -9.96
N CYS A 96 14.06 12.70 -9.49
CA CYS A 96 13.84 12.82 -8.05
C CYS A 96 14.31 11.55 -7.31
N GLN A 97 15.07 11.75 -6.23
CA GLN A 97 15.64 10.68 -5.40
C GLN A 97 14.94 10.54 -4.04
N CYS A 98 13.77 11.18 -3.86
CA CYS A 98 12.98 10.95 -2.65
C CYS A 98 12.40 9.54 -2.65
N ASP A 99 12.09 9.04 -1.44
CA ASP A 99 11.63 7.67 -1.25
C ASP A 99 10.39 7.34 -2.08
N ASN A 100 9.41 8.25 -2.17
CA ASN A 100 8.20 8.03 -2.98
C ASN A 100 8.56 7.80 -4.45
N CYS A 101 9.40 8.67 -5.04
CA CYS A 101 9.78 8.57 -6.46
C CYS A 101 10.69 7.37 -6.74
N VAL A 102 11.57 7.00 -5.81
CA VAL A 102 12.40 5.80 -5.91
C VAL A 102 11.52 4.55 -5.89
N TRP A 103 10.56 4.49 -4.97
CA TRP A 103 9.62 3.38 -4.87
C TRP A 103 8.73 3.25 -6.11
N LEU A 104 8.16 4.34 -6.61
CA LEU A 104 7.33 4.35 -7.82
C LEU A 104 8.07 3.76 -9.03
N ARG A 105 9.34 4.11 -9.23
CA ARG A 105 10.16 3.53 -10.32
C ARG A 105 10.37 2.03 -10.14
N LYS A 106 10.72 1.58 -8.93
CA LYS A 106 10.92 0.15 -8.65
C LYS A 106 9.66 -0.67 -8.88
N VAL A 107 8.49 -0.13 -8.49
CA VAL A 107 7.21 -0.79 -8.71
C VAL A 107 6.88 -0.88 -10.20
N GLN A 108 7.08 0.19 -10.96
CA GLN A 108 6.86 0.17 -12.40
C GLN A 108 7.71 -0.90 -13.09
N GLU A 109 9.01 -0.96 -12.78
CA GLU A 109 9.92 -1.99 -13.30
C GLU A 109 9.49 -3.40 -12.94
N ALA A 110 8.93 -3.61 -11.75
CA ALA A 110 8.43 -4.91 -11.32
C ALA A 110 7.10 -5.28 -11.99
N LEU A 111 6.19 -4.33 -12.20
CA LEU A 111 4.88 -4.58 -12.81
C LEU A 111 4.98 -4.90 -14.31
N ASP A 112 5.99 -4.36 -14.99
CA ASP A 112 6.26 -4.56 -16.43
C ASP A 112 6.91 -5.94 -16.76
N GLN A 113 7.22 -6.75 -15.75
CA GLN A 113 7.63 -8.17 -15.90
C GLN A 113 6.45 -9.12 -16.03
#